data_AF-A0AAU8G7K9-F1
#
_entry.id   AF-A0AAU8G7K9-F1
#
_cell.length_a   1.000
_cell.length_b   1.000
_cell.length_c   1.000
_cell.angle_alpha   90.00
_cell.angle_beta   90.00
_cell.angle_gamma   90.00
#
_symmetry.space_group_name_H-M   'P 1'
#
loop_
_entity.id
_entity.type
_entity.pdbx_description
1 polymer ?
#
loop_
_entity_poly.entity_id
_entity_poly.type
_entity_poly.pdbx_seq_one_letter_code
_entity_poly.pdbx_strand_id
1 'polypeptide(L)'
;MSHRIERINQLIRKEISELLQREVRDPRLSGLISVTAVETMADLRFAKVFVSHLAGSEHKEELLRTLNAAARFFRGELGKVLELRYVPEIAFYWDDSIERGDQLSRLIDQANKSDAHIAG
;
A
#
# COMPACT_ATOMS: atom_id res chain seq x y z
N MET A 1 -18.76 5.05 -14.25
CA MET A 1 -17.82 6.04 -13.65
C MET A 1 -16.66 5.28 -13.01
N SER A 2 -15.60 4.89 -13.73
CA SER A 2 -14.50 4.12 -13.09
C SER A 2 -13.12 4.26 -13.74
N HIS A 3 -13.01 4.25 -15.08
CA HIS A 3 -11.70 4.18 -15.74
C HIS A 3 -10.75 5.35 -15.47
N ARG A 4 -11.27 6.56 -15.21
CA ARG A 4 -10.40 7.72 -14.94
C ARG A 4 -9.72 7.62 -13.58
N ILE A 5 -10.48 7.29 -12.53
CA ILE A 5 -9.95 7.15 -11.17
C ILE A 5 -8.99 5.97 -11.12
N GLU A 6 -9.32 4.88 -11.80
CA GLU A 6 -8.44 3.70 -11.86
C GLU A 6 -7.10 4.01 -12.54
N ARG A 7 -7.10 4.77 -13.64
CA ARG A 7 -5.86 5.27 -14.27
C ARG A 7 -5.06 6.17 -13.33
N ILE A 8 -5.72 7.04 -12.59
CA ILE A 8 -5.07 7.91 -11.59
C ILE A 8 -4.44 7.06 -10.49
N ASN A 9 -5.16 6.07 -9.94
CA ASN A 9 -4.65 5.16 -8.93
C ASN A 9 -3.41 4.42 -9.42
N GLN A 10 -3.42 3.89 -10.66
CA GLN A 10 -2.26 3.21 -11.23
C GLN A 10 -1.06 4.14 -11.41
N LEU A 11 -1.29 5.38 -11.87
CA LEU A 11 -0.23 6.35 -12.04
C LEU A 11 0.38 6.76 -10.69
N ILE A 12 -0.46 7.12 -9.71
CA ILE A 12 0.00 7.42 -8.33
C ILE A 12 0.79 6.24 -7.76
N ARG A 13 0.28 5.01 -7.90
CA ARG A 13 0.95 3.80 -7.42
C ARG A 13 2.34 3.66 -8.01
N LYS A 14 2.46 3.80 -9.34
CA LYS A 14 3.73 3.70 -10.05
C LYS A 14 4.73 4.74 -9.56
N GLU A 15 4.33 6.01 -9.58
CA GLU A 15 5.22 7.12 -9.21
C GLU A 15 5.67 7.04 -7.74
N ILE A 16 4.77 6.75 -6.81
CA ILE A 16 5.14 6.56 -5.40
C ILE A 16 6.07 5.36 -5.23
N SER A 17 5.85 4.26 -5.95
CA SER A 17 6.73 3.09 -5.87
C SER A 17 8.15 3.43 -6.31
N GLU A 18 8.30 4.18 -7.41
CA GLU A 18 9.60 4.64 -7.91
C GLU A 18 10.29 5.60 -6.93
N LEU A 19 9.52 6.53 -6.34
CA LEU A 19 10.03 7.46 -5.33
C LEU A 19 10.49 6.73 -4.06
N LEU A 20 9.73 5.76 -3.57
CA LEU A 20 10.11 4.96 -2.41
C LEU A 20 11.41 4.19 -2.65
N GLN A 21 11.58 3.60 -3.83
CA GLN A 21 12.82 2.90 -4.20
C GLN A 21 14.03 3.85 -4.27
N ARG A 22 13.84 5.11 -4.70
CA ARG A 22 14.92 6.08 -4.85
C ARG A 22 15.34 6.73 -3.51
N GLU A 23 14.36 7.10 -2.70
CA GLU A 23 14.55 7.93 -1.50
C GLU A 23 14.76 7.11 -0.23
N VAL A 24 14.20 5.89 -0.14
CA VAL A 24 14.42 5.02 1.03
C VAL A 24 15.75 4.29 0.90
N ARG A 25 16.80 4.87 1.48
CA ARG A 25 18.15 4.29 1.57
C ARG A 25 18.52 3.82 2.98
N ASP A 26 17.60 3.90 3.93
CA ASP A 26 17.89 3.52 5.32
C ASP A 26 17.98 1.99 5.45
N PRO A 27 19.13 1.42 5.89
CA PRO A 27 19.31 -0.03 6.09
C PRO A 27 18.29 -0.71 7.02
N ARG A 28 17.60 0.05 7.88
CA ARG A 28 16.56 -0.46 8.80
C ARG A 28 15.18 -0.52 8.16
N LEU A 29 14.97 0.30 7.13
CA LEU A 29 13.75 0.35 6.31
C LEU A 29 13.98 -0.21 4.90
N SER A 30 15.22 -0.65 4.59
CA SER A 30 15.66 -1.10 3.26
C SER A 30 15.11 -2.46 2.85
N GLY A 31 14.15 -3.00 3.60
CA GLY A 31 13.48 -4.26 3.28
C GLY A 31 12.28 -4.04 2.35
N LEU A 32 12.54 -3.69 1.09
CA LEU A 32 11.54 -3.75 0.00
C LEU A 32 10.14 -3.21 0.41
N ILE A 33 10.07 -1.97 0.90
CA ILE A 33 8.78 -1.28 1.06
C ILE A 33 8.10 -1.26 -0.31
N SER A 34 6.88 -1.75 -0.38
CA SER A 34 6.13 -1.91 -1.62
C SER A 34 4.77 -1.24 -1.50
N VAL A 35 4.33 -0.57 -2.56
CA VAL A 35 2.96 -0.03 -2.65
C VAL A 35 2.05 -1.12 -3.21
N THR A 36 1.12 -1.59 -2.39
CA THR A 36 0.22 -2.69 -2.77
C THR A 36 -1.00 -2.16 -3.51
N ALA A 37 -1.60 -1.06 -3.03
CA ALA A 37 -2.79 -0.47 -3.61
C ALA A 37 -2.83 1.06 -3.42
N VAL A 38 -3.61 1.72 -4.28
CA VAL A 38 -3.96 3.13 -4.13
C VAL A 38 -5.45 3.29 -4.35
N GLU A 39 -6.10 3.98 -3.43
CA GLU A 39 -7.52 4.31 -3.49
C GLU A 39 -7.71 5.83 -3.42
N THR A 40 -8.02 6.43 -4.58
CA THR A 40 -8.40 7.84 -4.65
C THR A 40 -9.92 8.00 -4.48
N MET A 41 -10.31 8.95 -3.64
CA MET A 41 -11.71 9.34 -3.45
C MET A 41 -12.34 9.87 -4.75
N ALA A 42 -13.66 9.75 -4.87
CA ALA A 42 -14.39 10.16 -6.07
C ALA A 42 -14.22 11.65 -6.43
N ASP A 43 -13.96 12.49 -5.43
CA ASP A 43 -13.73 13.94 -5.57
C ASP A 43 -12.27 14.30 -5.90
N LEU A 44 -11.36 13.31 -6.00
CA LEU A 44 -9.92 13.46 -6.24
C LEU A 44 -9.20 14.36 -5.22
N ARG A 45 -9.78 14.58 -4.03
CA ARG A 45 -9.15 15.40 -2.99
C ARG A 45 -8.21 14.61 -2.09
N PHE A 46 -8.41 13.31 -1.98
CA PHE A 46 -7.65 12.45 -1.09
C PHE A 46 -7.34 11.10 -1.73
N ALA A 47 -6.13 10.60 -1.51
CA ALA A 47 -5.65 9.31 -1.94
C ALA A 47 -5.06 8.53 -0.76
N LYS A 48 -5.57 7.31 -0.54
CA LYS A 48 -5.00 6.34 0.38
C LYS A 48 -3.97 5.51 -0.36
N VAL A 49 -2.78 5.40 0.19
CA VAL A 49 -1.70 4.60 -0.37
C VAL A 49 -1.38 3.49 0.61
N PHE A 50 -1.63 2.26 0.20
CA PHE A 50 -1.39 1.07 1.00
C PHE A 50 0.03 0.56 0.75
N VAL A 51 0.75 0.31 1.83
CA VAL A 51 2.13 -0.16 1.80
C VAL A 51 2.32 -1.41 2.64
N SER A 52 3.27 -2.24 2.21
CA SER A 52 3.74 -3.41 2.95
C SER A 52 5.26 -3.41 3.02
N HIS A 53 5.81 -4.15 3.97
CA HIS A 53 7.25 -4.39 4.09
C HIS A 53 7.53 -5.89 4.04
N LEU A 54 8.56 -6.31 3.30
CA LEU A 54 8.85 -7.73 3.12
C LEU A 54 9.28 -8.41 4.42
N ALA A 55 9.97 -7.70 5.31
CA ALA A 55 10.41 -8.24 6.61
C ALA A 55 9.28 -8.33 7.67
N GLY A 56 8.02 -8.08 7.28
CA GLY A 56 6.88 -8.14 8.18
C GLY A 56 6.53 -6.80 8.82
N SER A 57 5.61 -6.85 9.80
CA SER A 57 4.93 -5.69 10.38
C SER A 57 5.58 -5.11 11.64
N GLU A 58 6.75 -5.62 12.05
CA GLU A 58 7.44 -5.23 13.29
C GLU A 58 7.71 -3.72 13.38
N HIS A 59 8.07 -3.09 12.27
CA HIS A 59 8.40 -1.66 12.20
C HIS A 59 7.28 -0.83 11.53
N LYS A 60 6.05 -1.37 11.43
CA LYS A 60 4.95 -0.75 10.67
C LYS A 60 4.67 0.69 11.11
N GLU A 61 4.64 0.94 12.42
CA GLU A 61 4.26 2.25 12.94
C GLU A 61 5.32 3.30 12.66
N GLU A 62 6.60 2.94 12.83
CA GLU A 62 7.72 3.82 12.52
C GLU A 62 7.76 4.14 11.02
N LEU A 63 7.58 3.12 10.17
CA LEU A 63 7.49 3.29 8.74
C LEU A 63 6.35 4.24 8.36
N LEU A 64 5.13 3.99 8.86
CA LEU A 64 3.97 4.83 8.56
C LEU A 64 4.15 6.26 9.05
N ARG A 65 4.74 6.47 10.24
CA ARG A 65 5.04 7.82 10.74
C ARG A 65 6.00 8.55 9.79
N THR A 66 7.08 7.89 9.38
CA THR A 66 8.08 8.44 8.47
C THR A 66 7.49 8.77 7.10
N LEU A 67 6.72 7.84 6.51
CA LEU A 67 6.07 8.05 5.21
C LEU A 67 5.03 9.18 5.25
N ASN A 68 4.21 9.23 6.30
CA ASN A 68 3.22 10.29 6.45
C ASN A 68 3.85 11.65 6.75
N ALA A 69 4.97 11.71 7.48
CA ALA A 69 5.74 12.94 7.64
C ALA A 69 6.30 13.44 6.29
N ALA A 70 6.64 12.51 5.39
CA ALA A 70 7.07 12.81 4.02
C ALA A 70 5.93 12.95 3.00
N ALA A 71 4.66 12.85 3.40
CA ALA A 71 3.52 12.86 2.46
C ALA A 71 3.48 14.12 1.56
N ARG A 72 3.85 15.28 2.11
CA ARG A 72 3.93 16.54 1.35
C ARG A 72 4.99 16.49 0.26
N PHE A 73 6.11 15.80 0.50
CA PHE A 73 7.15 15.60 -0.50
C PHE A 73 6.64 14.73 -1.64
N PHE A 74 6.06 13.56 -1.34
CA PHE A 74 5.46 12.68 -2.36
C PHE A 74 4.40 13.41 -3.19
N ARG A 75 3.54 14.21 -2.55
CA ARG A 75 2.55 15.04 -3.23
C ARG A 75 3.19 16.06 -4.18
N GLY A 76 4.30 16.67 -3.77
CA GLY A 76 5.07 17.60 -4.61
C GLY A 76 5.65 16.91 -5.85
N GLU A 77 6.22 15.73 -5.68
CA GLU A 77 6.75 14.93 -6.79
C GLU A 77 5.63 14.47 -7.73
N LEU A 78 4.50 13.99 -7.19
CA LEU A 78 3.33 13.65 -8.00
C LEU A 78 2.81 14.85 -8.80
N GLY A 79 2.84 16.07 -8.25
CA GLY A 79 2.43 17.26 -8.99
C GLY A 79 3.29 17.61 -10.20
N LYS A 80 4.50 17.05 -10.31
CA LYS A 80 5.36 17.20 -11.49
C LYS A 80 4.97 16.26 -12.63
N VAL A 81 4.29 15.15 -12.31
CA VAL A 81 3.97 14.07 -13.27
C VAL A 81 2.47 14.03 -13.57
N LEU A 82 1.63 14.28 -12.57
CA LEU A 82 0.18 14.30 -12.70
C LEU A 82 -0.27 15.62 -13.32
N GLU A 83 -0.83 15.56 -14.53
CA GLU A 83 -1.53 16.69 -15.16
C GLU A 83 -2.93 16.89 -14.55
N LEU A 84 -2.99 17.13 -13.23
CA LEU A 84 -4.22 17.37 -12.49
C LEU A 84 -4.30 18.82 -12.05
N ARG A 85 -5.51 19.40 -12.12
CA ARG A 85 -5.78 20.73 -11.54
C ARG A 85 -5.50 20.77 -10.04
N TYR A 86 -5.78 19.66 -9.34
CA TYR A 86 -5.49 19.48 -7.92
C TYR A 86 -4.88 18.09 -7.72
N VAL A 87 -3.70 18.05 -7.12
CA VAL A 87 -3.09 16.79 -6.68
C VAL A 87 -3.75 16.38 -5.36
N PRO A 88 -4.26 15.15 -5.23
CA PRO A 88 -4.88 14.69 -3.99
C PRO A 88 -3.90 14.77 -2.83
N GLU A 89 -4.41 15.08 -1.63
CA GLU A 89 -3.66 14.84 -0.40
C GLU A 89 -3.44 13.34 -0.23
N ILE A 90 -2.25 12.97 0.25
CA ILE A 90 -1.83 11.57 0.33
C ILE A 90 -1.67 11.19 1.79
N ALA A 91 -2.17 10.02 2.16
CA ALA A 91 -1.84 9.39 3.42
C ALA A 91 -1.49 7.91 3.19
N PHE A 92 -0.46 7.47 3.92
CA PHE A 92 0.03 6.10 3.87
C PHE A 92 -0.63 5.25 4.95
N TYR A 93 -1.05 4.05 4.55
CA TYR A 93 -1.69 3.06 5.39
C TYR A 93 -0.96 1.73 5.25
N TRP A 94 -0.93 0.95 6.32
CA TRP A 94 -0.40 -0.41 6.24
C TRP A 94 -1.40 -1.32 5.54
N ASP A 95 -0.89 -2.22 4.71
CA ASP A 95 -1.71 -3.23 4.08
C ASP A 95 -1.86 -4.46 4.98
N ASP A 96 -2.93 -4.47 5.78
CA ASP A 96 -3.32 -5.59 6.63
C ASP A 96 -3.86 -6.80 5.82
N SER A 97 -4.04 -6.68 4.49
CA SER A 97 -4.62 -7.78 3.69
C SER A 97 -3.70 -9.00 3.63
N ILE A 98 -2.38 -8.81 3.75
CA ILE A 98 -1.41 -9.91 3.80
C ILE A 98 -1.59 -10.74 5.09
N GLU A 99 -1.74 -10.09 6.24
CA GLU A 99 -1.98 -10.78 7.52
C GLU A 99 -3.32 -11.52 7.53
N ARG A 100 -4.37 -10.91 6.95
CA ARG A 100 -5.70 -11.55 6.85
C ARG A 100 -5.73 -12.72 5.86
N GLY A 101 -5.01 -12.63 4.75
CA GLY A 101 -4.92 -13.70 3.76
C GLY A 101 -4.29 -14.97 4.34
N ASP A 102 -3.21 -14.82 5.12
CA ASP A 102 -2.54 -15.95 5.76
C ASP A 102 -3.42 -16.61 6.84
N GLN A 103 -4.16 -15.80 7.63
CA GLN A 103 -5.14 -16.32 8.59
C GLN A 103 -6.27 -17.08 7.90
N LEU A 104 -6.80 -16.57 6.78
CA LEU A 104 -7.86 -17.22 6.02
C LEU A 104 -7.39 -18.55 5.41
N SER A 105 -6.18 -18.57 4.81
CA SER A 105 -5.58 -19.81 4.30
C SER A 105 -5.41 -20.85 5.40
N ARG A 106 -4.94 -20.46 6.59
CA ARG A 106 -4.81 -21.36 7.75
C ARG A 106 -6.16 -21.93 8.21
N LEU A 107 -7.22 -21.11 8.20
CA LEU A 107 -8.58 -21.57 8.53
C LEU A 107 -9.13 -22.54 7.49
N ILE A 108 -8.87 -22.30 6.20
CA ILE A 108 -9.25 -23.20 5.10
C ILE A 108 -8.49 -24.53 5.22
N ASP A 109 -7.18 -24.50 5.49
CA ASP A 109 -6.37 -25.70 5.69
C ASP A 109 -6.81 -26.51 6.92
N GLN A 110 -7.23 -25.85 8.00
CA GLN A 110 -7.80 -26.51 9.18
C GLN A 110 -9.15 -27.16 8.88
N ALA A 111 -10.03 -26.47 8.13
CA ALA A 111 -11.31 -27.03 7.72
C ALA A 111 -11.13 -28.28 6.83
N ASN A 112 -10.23 -28.19 5.84
CA ASN A 112 -9.93 -29.31 4.93
C ASN A 112 -9.31 -30.53 5.65
N LYS A 113 -8.49 -30.31 6.68
CA LYS A 113 -7.95 -31.39 7.52
C LYS A 113 -9.00 -32.04 8.42
N SER A 114 -10.02 -31.28 8.83
CA SER A 114 -11.12 -31.76 9.67
C SER A 114 -12.06 -32.68 8.88
N ASP A 115 -12.35 -32.34 7.61
CA ASP A 115 -13.17 -33.16 6.73
C ASP A 115 -12.49 -34.50 6.36
N ALA A 116 -11.16 -34.53 6.26
CA ALA A 116 -10.40 -35.76 6.03
C ALA A 116 -10.44 -36.77 7.20
N HIS A 117 -10.81 -36.33 8.41
CA HIS A 117 -10.91 -37.20 9.58
C HIS A 117 -12.31 -37.80 9.79
N ILE A 118 -13.32 -37.29 9.09
CA ILE A 118 -14.72 -37.76 9.19
C ILE A 118 -15.02 -38.83 8.11
N ALA A 119 -14.18 -38.93 7.08
CA ALA A 119 -14.37 -39.84 5.94
C ALA A 119 -13.58 -41.17 6.02
N GLY A 120 -13.02 -41.54 7.18
CA GLY A 120 -12.32 -42.81 7.41
C GLY A 120 -12.97 -43.61 8.53
#